data_AF-A0AA90U1Z6-F1
#
_entry.id   AF-A0AA90U1Z6-F1
#
_cell.length_a   1.000
_cell.length_b   1.000
_cell.length_c   1.000
_cell.angle_alpha   90.00
_cell.angle_beta   90.00
_cell.angle_gamma   90.00
#
_symmetry.space_group_name_H-M   'P 1'
#
loop_
_entity.id
_entity.type
_entity.pdbx_description
1 polymer ?
#
loop_
_entity_poly.entity_id
_entity_poly.type
_entity_poly.pdbx_seq_one_letter_code
_entity_poly.pdbx_strand_id
1 'polypeptide(L)'
;MSNSQILSTEELFALPKNEFINRCKEWCNEFNDGQPMKTNEDNPCPVHAWVALNGKKCAHETVANIAQCPVCDQPMCPDCMNHNVHQLSRVTGYISNVSGWNAAKRQELKDRVQSDIK
;
A
#
# COMPACT_ATOMS: atom_id res chain seq x y z
N MET A 1 29.78 6.87 6.44
CA MET A 1 29.64 7.05 4.99
C MET A 1 29.23 5.69 4.44
N SER A 2 27.92 5.48 4.21
CA SER A 2 27.44 4.19 3.70
C SER A 2 27.98 4.01 2.29
N ASN A 3 28.58 2.85 2.06
CA ASN A 3 29.15 2.45 0.79
C ASN A 3 27.97 2.15 -0.15
N SER A 4 27.36 3.20 -0.73
CA SER A 4 26.22 3.06 -1.63
C SER A 4 26.75 2.51 -2.95
N GLN A 5 26.85 1.18 -3.04
CA GLN A 5 27.08 0.51 -4.30
C GLN A 5 25.94 0.92 -5.24
N ILE A 6 26.29 1.54 -6.36
CA ILE A 6 25.34 1.92 -7.40
C ILE A 6 24.89 0.62 -8.06
N LEU A 7 23.85 0.00 -7.52
CA LEU A 7 23.15 -1.11 -8.16
C LEU A 7 22.36 -0.56 -9.35
N SER A 8 22.44 -1.26 -10.46
CA SER A 8 21.56 -1.01 -11.60
C SER A 8 20.11 -1.34 -11.23
N THR A 9 19.17 -0.78 -11.99
CA THR A 9 17.73 -1.04 -11.79
C THR A 9 17.41 -2.54 -11.89
N GLU A 10 18.05 -3.26 -12.82
CA GLU A 10 17.84 -4.70 -13.01
C GLU A 10 18.31 -5.50 -11.79
N GLU A 11 19.49 -5.18 -11.27
CA GLU A 11 20.03 -5.85 -10.08
C GLU A 11 19.17 -5.56 -8.85
N LEU A 12 18.63 -4.33 -8.73
CA LEU A 12 17.73 -3.97 -7.65
C LEU A 12 16.46 -4.83 -7.67
N PHE A 13 15.81 -5.00 -8.83
CA PHE A 13 14.59 -5.80 -8.92
C PHE A 13 14.83 -7.32 -8.84
N ALA A 14 16.07 -7.77 -9.01
CA ALA A 14 16.49 -9.16 -8.81
C ALA A 14 16.77 -9.51 -7.33
N LEU A 15 16.83 -8.51 -6.43
CA LEU A 15 17.07 -8.75 -5.01
C LEU A 15 15.98 -9.64 -4.39
N PRO A 16 16.34 -10.48 -3.39
CA PRO A 16 15.37 -11.16 -2.55
C PRO A 16 14.37 -10.18 -1.93
N LYS A 17 13.12 -10.61 -1.78
CA LYS A 17 11.98 -9.81 -1.28
C LYS A 17 12.34 -8.91 -0.08
N ASN A 18 12.94 -9.47 0.96
CA ASN A 18 13.23 -8.73 2.19
C ASN A 18 14.34 -7.69 2.01
N GLU A 19 15.36 -8.00 1.20
CA GLU A 19 16.46 -7.10 0.90
C GLU A 19 15.98 -5.92 0.05
N PHE A 20 15.15 -6.19 -0.96
CA PHE A 20 14.52 -5.14 -1.76
C PHE A 20 13.73 -4.15 -0.89
N ILE A 21 12.91 -4.66 0.03
CA ILE A 21 12.10 -3.81 0.93
C ILE A 21 12.99 -2.99 1.86
N ASN A 22 14.02 -3.58 2.43
CA ASN A 22 14.96 -2.86 3.29
C ASN A 22 15.64 -1.75 2.52
N ARG A 23 16.06 -2.01 1.28
CA ARG A 23 16.64 -0.99 0.41
C ARG A 23 15.65 0.15 0.11
N CYS A 24 14.38 -0.16 -0.14
CA CYS A 24 13.34 0.87 -0.32
C CYS A 24 13.10 1.69 0.95
N LYS A 25 13.14 1.07 2.15
CA LYS A 25 13.01 1.79 3.43
C LYS A 25 14.19 2.73 3.67
N GLU A 26 15.41 2.26 3.41
CA GLU A 26 16.61 3.09 3.44
C GLU A 26 16.47 4.27 2.49
N TRP A 27 15.92 4.03 1.29
CA TRP A 27 15.67 5.10 0.33
C TRP A 27 14.67 6.15 0.84
N CYS A 28 13.57 5.72 1.49
CA CYS A 28 12.65 6.65 2.16
C CYS A 28 13.33 7.45 3.28
N ASN A 29 14.23 6.84 4.04
CA ASN A 29 14.98 7.52 5.09
C ASN A 29 15.98 8.55 4.52
N GLU A 30 16.64 8.22 3.42
CA GLU A 30 17.66 9.07 2.79
C GLU A 30 17.06 10.28 2.05
N PHE A 31 15.93 10.11 1.35
CA PHE A 31 15.42 11.12 0.41
C PHE A 31 14.02 11.65 0.72
N ASN A 32 13.31 11.06 1.69
CA ASN A 32 11.95 11.46 2.04
C ASN A 32 11.78 11.70 3.55
N ASP A 33 12.86 12.03 4.26
CA ASP A 33 12.87 12.28 5.71
C ASP A 33 12.22 11.15 6.54
N GLY A 34 12.35 9.91 6.07
CA GLY A 34 11.73 8.73 6.68
C GLY A 34 10.21 8.64 6.49
N GLN A 35 9.60 9.54 5.72
CA GLN A 35 8.19 9.48 5.38
C GLN A 35 7.94 8.42 4.29
N PRO A 36 6.74 7.82 4.26
CA PRO A 36 6.33 6.96 3.16
C PRO A 36 6.30 7.72 1.83
N MET A 37 6.69 7.05 0.75
CA MET A 37 6.64 7.64 -0.58
C MET A 37 5.19 7.86 -1.04
N LYS A 38 4.97 8.96 -1.75
CA LYS A 38 3.67 9.25 -2.39
C LYS A 38 3.60 8.52 -3.73
N THR A 39 2.62 7.63 -3.85
CA THR A 39 2.39 6.84 -5.06
C THR A 39 1.12 7.30 -5.78
N ASN A 40 1.13 7.24 -7.10
CA ASN A 40 -0.02 7.49 -7.97
C ASN A 40 0.04 6.56 -9.20
N GLU A 41 -0.82 6.78 -10.19
CA GLU A 41 -0.85 5.95 -11.41
C GLU A 41 0.45 6.06 -12.23
N ASP A 42 1.05 7.25 -12.28
CA ASP A 42 2.30 7.52 -13.02
C ASP A 42 3.57 7.12 -12.24
N ASN A 43 3.47 6.99 -10.91
CA ASN A 43 4.55 6.68 -9.98
C ASN A 43 4.11 5.53 -9.04
N PRO A 44 4.13 4.27 -9.54
CA PRO A 44 3.71 3.12 -8.75
C PRO A 44 4.70 2.85 -7.61
N CYS A 45 4.21 2.23 -6.52
CA CYS A 45 5.09 1.78 -5.45
C CYS A 45 6.16 0.81 -6.00
N PRO A 46 7.45 0.96 -5.66
CA PRO A 46 8.51 0.02 -6.04
C PRO A 46 8.23 -1.41 -5.60
N VAL A 47 7.63 -1.60 -4.42
CA VAL A 47 7.22 -2.94 -3.94
C VAL A 47 6.12 -3.52 -4.82
N HIS A 48 5.17 -2.70 -5.29
CA HIS A 48 4.14 -3.14 -6.23
C HIS A 48 4.77 -3.56 -7.58
N ALA A 49 5.68 -2.74 -8.11
CA ALA A 49 6.41 -3.06 -9.33
C ALA A 49 7.24 -4.35 -9.19
N TRP A 50 7.93 -4.54 -8.06
CA TRP A 50 8.71 -5.74 -7.77
C TRP A 50 7.84 -6.99 -7.76
N VAL A 51 6.66 -6.94 -7.14
CA VAL A 51 5.69 -8.04 -7.11
C VAL A 51 5.19 -8.39 -8.51
N ALA A 52 4.92 -7.37 -9.34
CA ALA A 52 4.46 -7.55 -10.73
C ALA A 52 5.54 -8.21 -11.60
N LEU A 53 6.80 -7.78 -11.47
CA LEU A 53 7.94 -8.31 -12.23
C LEU A 53 8.33 -9.73 -11.81
N ASN A 54 8.34 -10.02 -10.51
CA ASN A 54 8.74 -11.32 -9.96
C ASN A 54 7.62 -12.37 -9.98
N GLY A 55 6.49 -12.09 -10.65
CA GLY A 55 5.42 -13.05 -10.86
C GLY A 55 4.72 -13.52 -9.58
N LYS A 56 4.84 -12.78 -8.47
CA LYS A 56 4.20 -13.11 -7.19
C LYS A 56 2.72 -12.69 -7.22
N LYS A 57 1.92 -13.30 -8.09
CA LYS A 57 0.47 -13.10 -8.11
C LYS A 57 -0.11 -13.54 -6.76
N CYS A 58 -1.01 -12.74 -6.19
CA CYS A 58 -1.74 -13.15 -5.01
C CYS A 58 -2.72 -14.26 -5.43
N ALA A 59 -2.54 -15.48 -4.91
CA ALA A 59 -3.48 -16.59 -5.13
C ALA A 59 -4.57 -16.65 -4.06
N HIS A 60 -4.53 -15.75 -3.06
CA HIS A 60 -5.47 -15.74 -1.96
C HIS A 60 -6.70 -14.91 -2.30
N GLU A 61 -7.87 -15.51 -2.12
CA GLU A 61 -9.16 -14.80 -2.18
C GLU A 61 -9.34 -13.90 -0.96
N THR A 62 -9.08 -14.42 0.23
CA THR A 62 -9.08 -13.68 1.50
C THR A 62 -7.91 -14.13 2.36
N VAL A 63 -7.26 -13.17 3.02
CA VAL A 63 -6.14 -13.40 3.95
C VAL A 63 -6.50 -12.95 5.35
N ALA A 64 -5.96 -13.63 6.36
CA ALA A 64 -6.10 -13.19 7.74
C ALA A 64 -5.19 -11.97 8.00
N ASN A 65 -5.70 -11.00 8.75
CA ASN A 65 -5.05 -9.74 9.12
C ASN A 65 -4.97 -8.69 8.01
N ILE A 66 -4.77 -7.44 8.44
CA ILE A 66 -4.51 -6.28 7.56
C ILE A 66 -3.03 -5.90 7.69
N ALA A 67 -2.44 -5.44 6.59
CA ALA A 67 -1.08 -4.90 6.58
C ALA A 67 -1.03 -3.61 5.74
N GLN A 68 -0.12 -2.72 6.13
CA GLN A 68 0.25 -1.54 5.34
C GLN A 68 1.64 -1.72 4.77
N CYS A 69 1.87 -1.18 3.59
CA CYS A 69 3.18 -1.20 2.95
C CYS A 69 4.14 -0.31 3.75
N PRO A 70 5.31 -0.81 4.18
CA PRO A 70 6.26 0.01 4.93
C PRO A 70 6.95 1.09 4.09
N VAL A 71 6.68 1.12 2.78
CA VAL A 71 7.32 2.01 1.81
C VAL A 71 6.37 3.13 1.40
N CYS A 72 5.11 2.83 1.08
CA CYS A 72 4.12 3.82 0.62
C CYS A 72 2.88 3.95 1.52
N ASP A 73 2.81 3.19 2.62
CA ASP A 73 1.71 3.14 3.60
C ASP A 73 0.34 2.69 3.05
N GLN A 74 0.25 2.36 1.76
CA GLN A 74 -0.95 1.82 1.15
C GLN A 74 -1.26 0.41 1.68
N PRO A 75 -2.53 0.00 1.74
CA PRO A 75 -2.92 -1.36 2.09
C PRO A 75 -2.22 -2.41 1.20
N MET A 76 -1.77 -3.49 1.80
CA MET A 76 -1.15 -4.60 1.07
C MET A 76 -1.53 -5.96 1.65
N CYS A 77 -1.38 -7.01 0.84
CA CYS A 77 -1.46 -8.39 1.32
C CYS A 77 -0.26 -8.70 2.23
N PRO A 78 -0.45 -9.23 3.47
CA PRO A 78 0.66 -9.58 4.36
C PRO A 78 1.59 -10.67 3.77
N ASP A 79 1.05 -11.58 2.97
CA ASP A 79 1.82 -12.73 2.46
C ASP A 79 2.64 -12.37 1.21
N CYS A 80 1.98 -11.77 0.21
CA CYS A 80 2.60 -11.48 -1.09
C CYS A 80 2.98 -10.01 -1.29
N MET A 81 2.53 -9.09 -0.43
CA MET A 81 2.78 -7.63 -0.51
C MET A 81 2.22 -6.95 -1.76
N ASN A 82 1.29 -7.59 -2.44
CA ASN A 82 0.54 -6.94 -3.51
C ASN A 82 -0.38 -5.87 -2.91
N HIS A 83 -0.47 -4.74 -3.60
CA HIS A 83 -1.31 -3.59 -3.25
C HIS A 83 -2.73 -3.69 -3.82
N ASN A 84 -2.95 -4.62 -4.76
CA ASN A 84 -4.27 -4.90 -5.28
C ASN A 84 -5.09 -5.72 -4.26
N VAL A 85 -5.55 -5.03 -3.20
CA VAL A 85 -6.30 -5.63 -2.09
C VAL A 85 -7.46 -4.72 -1.65
N HIS A 86 -8.48 -5.33 -1.05
CA HIS A 86 -9.50 -4.62 -0.30
C HIS A 86 -9.36 -4.93 1.19
N GLN A 87 -9.37 -3.90 2.03
CA GLN A 87 -9.42 -4.08 3.48
C GLN A 87 -10.85 -4.42 3.91
N LEU A 88 -11.01 -5.58 4.52
CA LEU A 88 -12.29 -6.07 5.02
C LEU A 88 -12.33 -5.93 6.54
N SER A 89 -13.44 -5.43 7.09
CA SER A 89 -13.66 -5.36 8.53
C SER A 89 -15.14 -5.58 8.87
N ARG A 90 -15.41 -5.98 10.11
CA ARG A 90 -16.77 -6.09 10.65
C ARG A 90 -17.15 -4.80 11.34
N VAL A 91 -17.77 -3.87 10.61
CA VAL A 91 -18.15 -2.57 11.17
C VAL A 91 -19.53 -2.62 11.85
N THR A 92 -20.51 -3.31 11.24
CA THR A 92 -21.88 -3.45 11.75
C THR A 92 -22.22 -4.88 12.18
N GLY A 93 -21.21 -5.74 12.34
CA GLY A 93 -21.35 -7.17 12.66
C GLY A 93 -21.09 -8.11 11.47
N TYR A 94 -21.32 -7.65 10.24
CA TYR A 94 -20.99 -8.37 9.00
C TYR A 94 -19.68 -7.89 8.39
N ILE A 95 -18.99 -8.77 7.67
CA ILE A 95 -17.77 -8.40 6.93
C ILE A 95 -18.15 -7.46 5.79
N SER A 96 -17.46 -6.34 5.68
CA SER A 96 -17.68 -5.34 4.63
C SER A 96 -16.37 -4.69 4.22
N ASN A 97 -16.32 -4.19 2.99
CA ASN A 97 -15.18 -3.41 2.50
C ASN A 97 -15.14 -2.05 3.21
N VAL A 98 -14.01 -1.76 3.87
CA VAL A 98 -13.80 -0.54 4.65
C VAL A 98 -13.84 0.70 3.77
N SER A 99 -13.30 0.64 2.54
CA SER A 99 -13.29 1.81 1.65
C SER A 99 -14.70 2.20 1.21
N GLY A 100 -15.54 1.21 0.91
CA GLY A 100 -16.95 1.40 0.58
C GLY A 100 -17.75 1.98 1.75
N TRP A 101 -17.56 1.43 2.96
CA TRP A 101 -18.20 1.95 4.17
C TRP A 101 -17.85 3.43 4.42
N ASN A 102 -16.57 3.77 4.34
CA ASN A 102 -16.10 5.15 4.53
C ASN A 102 -16.66 6.10 3.46
N ALA A 103 -16.74 5.67 2.20
CA ALA A 103 -17.34 6.46 1.14
C ALA A 103 -18.84 6.72 1.40
N ALA A 104 -19.58 5.68 1.78
CA ALA A 104 -21.00 5.80 2.12
C ALA A 104 -21.23 6.75 3.31
N LYS A 105 -20.41 6.65 4.36
CA LYS A 105 -20.52 7.54 5.53
C LYS A 105 -20.18 9.00 5.22
N ARG A 106 -19.21 9.25 4.35
CA ARG A 106 -18.94 10.61 3.86
C ARG A 106 -20.12 11.17 3.06
N GLN A 107 -20.81 10.34 2.27
CA GLN A 107 -22.00 10.78 1.54
C GLN A 107 -23.16 11.05 2.51
N GLU A 108 -23.42 10.14 3.45
CA GLU A 108 -24.44 10.32 4.48
C GLU A 108 -24.23 11.62 5.28
N LEU A 109 -22.97 11.97 5.59
CA LEU A 109 -22.65 13.23 6.25
C LEU A 109 -23.05 14.44 5.41
N LYS A 110 -22.80 14.43 4.10
CA LYS A 110 -23.22 15.51 3.20
C LYS A 110 -24.74 15.64 3.16
N ASP A 111 -25.44 14.51 3.06
CA ASP A 111 -26.91 14.49 2.99
C ASP A 111 -27.56 14.96 4.30
N ARG A 112 -26.90 14.73 5.45
CA ARG A 112 -27.35 15.24 6.77
C ARG A 112 -27.18 16.75 6.93
N VAL A 113 -26.18 17.36 6.29
CA VAL A 113 -25.87 18.80 6.41
C VAL A 113 -26.63 19.60 5.35
N GLN A 114 -27.93 19.36 5.23
CA GLN A 114 -28.82 20.13 4.37
C GLN A 114 -29.88 20.85 5.21
N SER A 115 -29.44 21.75 6.08
CA SER A 115 -30.30 22.78 6.69
C SER A 115 -29.74 24.15 6.36
N ASP A 116 -29.78 24.50 5.07
CA ASP A 116 -29.76 25.91 4.67
C ASP A 116 -31.12 26.49 5.05
N ILE A 117 -31.23 26.94 6.31
CA ILE A 117 -32.26 27.90 6.70
C ILE A 117 -31.95 29.16 5.88
N LYS A 118 -32.75 29.39 4.83
CA LYS A 118 -32.83 30.66 4.11
C LYS A 118 -33.51 31.71 4.96
#